data_AF-A0A5R9LIC6-F1
#
_entry.id   AF-A0A5R9LIC6-F1
#
_cell.length_a   1.000
_cell.length_b   1.000
_cell.length_c   1.000
_cell.angle_alpha   90.00
_cell.angle_beta   90.00
_cell.angle_gamma   90.00
#
_symmetry.space_group_name_H-M   'P 1'
#
loop_
_entity.id
_entity.type
_entity.pdbx_description
1 polymer ?
#
loop_
_entity_poly.entity_id
_entity_poly.type
_entity_poly.pdbx_seq_one_letter_code
_entity_poly.pdbx_strand_id
1 'polypeptide(L)'
;MSIQNEMPDYSDVDQLLNQQGVGLTPAEMHGLICGILCGGNKDSSWQPLVHDLTNEGLAFGHELAQALRHMHSATSDSLEDDGFLFQLYLPDGEAVSVFDRADALAGWVNHFLLGLGVTQPKLDKVKDEAGEAIDDLRNIAQLGYDEDEDQEELEMSLEEIIEYVRVAALLCHDTFSMQKPTAPEVQKPTLH
;
A
#
# COMPACT_ATOMS: atom_id res chain seq x y z
N MET A 1 24.66 6.93 9.07
CA MET A 1 23.52 7.85 9.30
C MET A 1 22.59 7.61 8.13
N SER A 2 21.57 6.77 8.31
CA SER A 2 20.52 6.65 7.29
C SER A 2 19.88 8.02 7.16
N ILE A 3 19.87 8.53 5.94
CA ILE A 3 18.98 9.62 5.59
C ILE A 3 17.60 8.99 5.73
N GLN A 4 16.83 9.35 6.76
CA GLN A 4 15.42 8.98 6.79
C GLN A 4 14.82 9.56 5.51
N ASN A 5 14.35 8.69 4.61
CA ASN A 5 13.59 9.17 3.47
C ASN A 5 12.29 9.74 4.04
N GLU A 6 12.12 11.05 3.92
CA GLU A 6 10.95 11.75 4.42
C GLU A 6 9.82 11.59 3.41
N MET A 7 8.62 11.28 3.91
CA MET A 7 7.43 11.23 3.07
C MET A 7 7.14 12.63 2.54
N PRO A 8 6.87 12.79 1.23
CA PRO A 8 6.44 14.08 0.71
C PRO A 8 5.16 14.58 1.40
N ASP A 9 4.92 15.89 1.35
CA ASP A 9 3.69 16.48 1.88
C ASP A 9 2.46 16.03 1.07
N TYR A 10 1.36 15.73 1.76
CA TYR A 10 0.13 15.20 1.14
C TYR A 10 -0.42 16.17 0.09
N SER A 11 -0.47 17.46 0.42
CA SER A 11 -1.01 18.50 -0.46
C SER A 11 -0.12 18.77 -1.67
N ASP A 12 1.21 18.67 -1.51
CA ASP A 12 2.16 18.78 -2.63
C ASP A 12 1.98 17.63 -3.63
N VAL A 13 1.83 16.38 -3.15
CA VAL A 13 1.59 15.21 -4.01
C VAL A 13 0.24 15.34 -4.71
N ASP A 14 -0.81 15.75 -4.00
CA ASP A 14 -2.14 15.96 -4.58
C ASP A 14 -2.11 16.99 -5.71
N GLN A 15 -1.43 18.12 -5.48
CA GLN A 15 -1.27 19.16 -6.48
C GLN A 15 -0.54 18.62 -7.73
N LEU A 16 0.52 17.83 -7.57
CA LEU A 16 1.28 17.26 -8.67
C LEU A 16 0.48 16.24 -9.49
N LEU A 17 -0.31 15.38 -8.82
CA LEU A 17 -1.21 14.42 -9.47
C LEU A 17 -2.26 15.16 -10.31
N ASN A 18 -2.92 16.16 -9.72
CA ASN A 18 -3.92 16.98 -10.39
C ASN A 18 -3.36 17.75 -11.60
N GLN A 19 -2.15 18.32 -11.49
CA GLN A 19 -1.50 19.05 -12.59
C GLN A 19 -1.22 18.17 -13.82
N GLN A 20 -0.96 16.88 -13.61
CA GLN A 20 -0.72 15.94 -14.70
C GLN A 20 -1.97 15.17 -15.13
N GLY A 21 -3.13 15.43 -14.50
CA GLY A 21 -4.39 14.76 -14.81
C GLY A 21 -4.42 13.28 -14.40
N VAL A 22 -3.63 12.90 -13.39
CA VAL A 22 -3.65 11.54 -12.85
C VAL A 22 -4.88 11.38 -11.96
N GLY A 23 -5.74 10.41 -12.26
CA GLY A 23 -7.04 10.23 -11.60
C GLY A 23 -6.99 9.55 -10.24
N LEU A 24 -5.88 9.67 -9.51
CA LEU A 24 -5.70 9.09 -8.17
C LEU A 24 -5.41 10.20 -7.16
N THR A 25 -5.85 9.98 -5.93
CA THR A 25 -5.45 10.73 -4.74
C THR A 25 -4.05 10.30 -4.25
N PRO A 26 -3.39 11.08 -3.38
CA PRO A 26 -2.13 10.65 -2.78
C PRO A 26 -2.26 9.36 -1.96
N ALA A 27 -3.40 9.16 -1.28
CA ALA A 27 -3.68 7.94 -0.53
C ALA A 27 -3.74 6.71 -1.45
N GLU A 28 -4.48 6.80 -2.55
CA GLU A 28 -4.56 5.72 -3.54
C GLU A 28 -3.20 5.42 -4.19
N MET A 29 -2.42 6.45 -4.53
CA MET A 29 -1.08 6.28 -5.08
C MET A 29 -0.14 5.60 -4.09
N HIS A 30 -0.17 5.98 -2.81
CA HIS A 30 0.58 5.31 -1.76
C HIS A 30 0.11 3.86 -1.56
N GLY A 31 -1.20 3.61 -1.58
CA GLY A 31 -1.77 2.27 -1.54
C GLY A 31 -1.22 1.39 -2.65
N LEU A 32 -1.22 1.88 -3.88
CA LEU A 32 -0.67 1.17 -5.04
C LEU A 32 0.81 0.81 -4.86
N ILE A 33 1.64 1.80 -4.50
CA ILE A 33 3.07 1.60 -4.29
C ILE A 33 3.31 0.60 -3.15
N CYS A 34 2.57 0.73 -2.04
CA CYS A 34 2.64 -0.18 -0.91
C CYS A 34 2.24 -1.61 -1.31
N GLY A 35 1.16 -1.78 -2.09
CA GLY A 35 0.74 -3.10 -2.59
C GLY A 35 1.79 -3.76 -3.47
N ILE A 36 2.47 -2.99 -4.33
CA ILE A 36 3.57 -3.48 -5.17
C ILE A 36 4.76 -3.93 -4.32
N LEU A 37 5.14 -3.13 -3.31
CA LEU A 37 6.22 -3.45 -2.36
C LEU A 37 5.88 -4.69 -1.51
N CYS A 38 4.69 -4.70 -0.89
CA CYS A 38 4.19 -5.81 -0.09
C CYS A 38 4.03 -7.09 -0.91
N GLY A 39 3.81 -6.99 -2.22
CA GLY A 39 3.83 -8.10 -3.15
C GLY A 39 5.23 -8.60 -3.55
N GLY A 40 6.30 -8.08 -2.93
CA GLY A 40 7.66 -8.58 -3.09
C GLY A 40 8.44 -7.97 -4.26
N ASN A 41 7.98 -6.84 -4.83
CA ASN A 41 8.79 -6.08 -5.79
C ASN A 41 10.01 -5.45 -5.08
N LYS A 42 11.21 -5.63 -5.64
CA LYS A 42 12.48 -5.15 -5.04
C LYS A 42 13.36 -4.37 -6.03
N ASP A 43 12.84 -4.07 -7.21
CA ASP A 43 13.62 -3.42 -8.27
C ASP A 43 12.85 -2.26 -8.91
N SER A 44 13.42 -1.61 -9.92
CA SER A 44 12.79 -0.42 -10.53
C SER A 44 11.59 -0.74 -11.44
N SER A 45 11.14 -1.99 -11.55
CA SER A 45 9.97 -2.37 -12.36
C SER A 45 8.65 -1.83 -11.79
N TRP A 46 8.61 -1.36 -10.54
CA TRP A 46 7.45 -0.66 -9.99
C TRP A 46 7.08 0.60 -10.79
N GLN A 47 8.05 1.33 -11.34
CA GLN A 47 7.79 2.58 -12.06
C GLN A 47 6.94 2.38 -13.33
N PRO A 48 7.35 1.54 -14.30
CA PRO A 48 6.52 1.26 -15.46
C PRO A 48 5.18 0.62 -15.07
N LEU A 49 5.14 -0.19 -14.01
CA LEU A 49 3.89 -0.78 -13.52
C LEU A 49 2.91 0.28 -13.01
N VAL A 50 3.37 1.26 -12.23
CA VAL A 50 2.54 2.40 -11.79
C VAL A 50 2.07 3.22 -13.00
N HIS A 51 2.94 3.48 -13.98
CA HIS A 51 2.54 4.20 -15.21
C HIS A 51 1.43 3.46 -15.96
N ASP A 52 1.56 2.14 -16.15
CA ASP A 52 0.57 1.31 -16.85
C ASP A 52 -0.79 1.34 -16.13
N LEU A 53 -0.79 1.34 -14.80
CA LEU A 53 -2.00 1.29 -13.99
C LEU A 53 -2.68 2.64 -13.79
N THR A 54 -1.94 3.76 -13.89
CA THR A 54 -2.45 5.07 -13.45
C THR A 54 -2.31 6.18 -14.48
N ASN A 55 -1.56 5.96 -15.58
CA ASN A 55 -1.24 7.00 -16.55
C ASN A 55 -1.12 6.47 -17.99
N GLU A 56 -1.90 5.45 -18.36
CA GLU A 56 -1.93 4.85 -19.70
C GLU A 56 -0.54 4.41 -20.22
N GLY A 57 0.36 4.04 -19.31
CA GLY A 57 1.74 3.66 -19.62
C GLY A 57 2.69 4.83 -19.92
N LEU A 58 2.22 6.07 -19.83
CA LEU A 58 3.04 7.27 -20.01
C LEU A 58 3.83 7.57 -18.74
N ALA A 59 5.09 7.96 -18.90
CA ALA A 59 5.93 8.38 -17.78
C ALA A 59 5.44 9.71 -17.19
N PHE A 60 5.52 9.86 -15.88
CA PHE A 60 5.22 11.11 -15.20
C PHE A 60 6.26 12.20 -15.48
N GLY A 61 5.83 13.46 -15.39
CA GLY A 61 6.71 14.62 -15.35
C GLY A 61 7.69 14.56 -14.18
N HIS A 62 8.83 15.23 -14.33
CA HIS A 62 9.99 15.09 -13.43
C HIS A 62 9.66 15.26 -11.93
N GLU A 63 8.85 16.27 -11.58
CA GLU A 63 8.51 16.61 -10.19
C GLU A 63 7.68 15.50 -9.54
N LEU A 64 6.60 15.05 -10.19
CA LEU A 64 5.79 13.92 -9.71
C LEU A 64 6.62 12.64 -9.64
N ALA A 65 7.42 12.34 -10.67
CA ALA A 65 8.31 11.17 -10.67
C ALA A 65 9.34 11.21 -9.53
N GLN A 66 9.76 12.39 -9.07
CA GLN A 66 10.62 12.53 -7.90
C GLN A 66 9.85 12.31 -6.60
N ALA A 67 8.68 12.94 -6.44
CA ALA A 67 7.82 12.75 -5.27
C ALA A 67 7.46 11.27 -5.05
N LEU A 68 7.06 10.56 -6.12
CA LEU A 68 6.73 9.13 -6.05
C LEU A 68 7.95 8.25 -5.73
N ARG A 69 9.16 8.64 -6.17
CA ARG A 69 10.39 7.94 -5.77
C ARG A 69 10.70 8.13 -4.29
N HIS A 70 10.48 9.33 -3.74
CA HIS A 70 10.64 9.57 -2.30
C HIS A 70 9.61 8.77 -1.50
N MET A 71 8.34 8.82 -1.92
CA MET A 71 7.25 8.02 -1.35
C MET A 71 7.63 6.53 -1.33
N HIS A 72 7.95 5.94 -2.48
CA HIS A 72 8.38 4.55 -2.57
C HIS A 72 9.54 4.23 -1.62
N SER A 73 10.59 5.06 -1.60
CA SER A 73 11.79 4.82 -0.79
C SER A 73 11.48 4.82 0.71
N ALA A 74 10.71 5.80 1.17
CA ALA A 74 10.30 5.91 2.56
C ALA A 74 9.30 4.82 2.97
N THR A 75 8.36 4.44 2.09
CA THR A 75 7.47 3.30 2.33
C THR A 75 8.26 2.00 2.46
N SER A 76 9.21 1.74 1.55
CA SER A 76 10.09 0.58 1.61
C SER A 76 10.90 0.54 2.91
N ASP A 77 11.52 1.65 3.29
CA ASP A 77 12.30 1.74 4.54
C ASP A 77 11.42 1.45 5.77
N SER A 78 10.19 1.96 5.80
CA SER A 78 9.27 1.76 6.92
C SER A 78 8.68 0.34 7.03
N LEU A 79 8.55 -0.37 5.90
CA LEU A 79 8.09 -1.77 5.85
C LEU A 79 9.17 -2.75 6.31
N GLU A 80 10.44 -2.38 6.16
CA GLU A 80 11.60 -3.17 6.62
C GLU A 80 12.01 -2.84 8.07
N ASP A 81 11.41 -1.83 8.69
CA ASP A 81 11.78 -1.37 10.03
C ASP A 81 11.16 -2.25 11.14
N ASP A 82 12.01 -2.79 12.00
CA ASP A 82 11.63 -3.63 13.16
C ASP A 82 10.82 -2.86 14.24
N GLY A 83 10.78 -1.53 14.16
CA GLY A 83 10.04 -0.64 15.07
C GLY A 83 8.59 -0.42 14.69
N PHE A 84 8.07 -1.09 13.65
CA PHE A 84 6.68 -0.97 13.19
C PHE A 84 6.31 0.47 12.79
N LEU A 85 7.23 1.19 12.15
CA LEU A 85 7.07 2.60 11.77
C LEU A 85 6.22 2.83 10.52
N PHE A 86 5.83 1.77 9.79
CA PHE A 86 4.92 1.88 8.65
C PHE A 86 3.59 2.54 9.06
N GLN A 87 3.18 3.54 8.29
CA GLN A 87 1.92 4.29 8.44
C GLN A 87 1.20 4.39 7.09
N LEU A 88 -0.13 4.46 7.13
CA LEU A 88 -0.91 4.75 5.94
C LEU A 88 -0.80 6.25 5.62
N TYR A 89 -0.79 6.57 4.33
CA TYR A 89 -0.69 7.95 3.86
C TYR A 89 -2.09 8.49 3.59
N LEU A 90 -2.73 8.93 4.66
CA LEU A 90 -4.10 9.42 4.68
C LEU A 90 -4.12 10.95 4.87
N PRO A 91 -5.16 11.65 4.42
CA PRO A 91 -5.29 13.08 4.66
C PRO A 91 -5.44 13.35 6.16
N ASP A 92 -4.83 14.44 6.63
CA ASP A 92 -4.88 14.89 8.02
C ASP A 92 -5.08 16.42 8.12
N GLY A 93 -5.28 16.90 9.35
CA GLY A 93 -5.45 18.32 9.66
C GLY A 93 -6.89 18.72 10.00
N GLU A 94 -7.06 19.93 10.55
CA GLU A 94 -8.33 20.40 11.13
C GLU A 94 -9.49 20.51 10.12
N ALA A 95 -9.19 20.60 8.81
CA ALA A 95 -10.19 20.73 7.76
C ALA A 95 -10.64 19.38 7.17
N VAL A 96 -9.99 18.27 7.53
CA VAL A 96 -10.28 16.94 7.01
C VAL A 96 -11.33 16.28 7.91
N SER A 97 -12.44 15.86 7.32
CA SER A 97 -13.50 15.17 8.06
C SER A 97 -13.21 13.68 8.22
N VAL A 98 -13.91 13.02 9.14
CA VAL A 98 -13.87 11.55 9.27
C VAL A 98 -14.29 10.85 7.98
N PHE A 99 -15.23 11.44 7.24
CA PHE A 99 -15.70 10.93 5.95
C PHE A 99 -14.60 10.98 4.87
N ASP A 100 -13.87 12.10 4.78
CA ASP A 100 -12.73 12.23 3.86
C ASP A 100 -11.66 11.16 4.16
N ARG A 101 -11.41 10.87 5.44
CA ARG A 101 -10.45 9.84 5.86
C ARG A 101 -10.95 8.43 5.57
N ALA A 102 -12.24 8.17 5.75
CA ALA A 102 -12.86 6.88 5.43
C ALA A 102 -12.81 6.60 3.93
N ASP A 103 -13.15 7.59 3.09
CA ASP A 103 -13.02 7.50 1.63
C ASP A 103 -11.56 7.28 1.21
N ALA A 104 -10.63 8.04 1.79
CA ALA A 104 -9.21 7.87 1.52
C ALA A 104 -8.69 6.49 1.92
N LEU A 105 -9.18 5.92 3.04
CA LEU A 105 -8.84 4.56 3.46
C LEU A 105 -9.37 3.52 2.48
N ALA A 106 -10.64 3.63 2.06
CA ALA A 106 -11.21 2.72 1.07
C ALA A 106 -10.43 2.80 -0.27
N GLY A 107 -10.09 4.00 -0.72
CA GLY A 107 -9.23 4.23 -1.89
C GLY A 107 -7.84 3.61 -1.73
N TRP A 108 -7.21 3.81 -0.57
CA TRP A 108 -5.91 3.23 -0.23
C TRP A 108 -5.95 1.69 -0.30
N VAL A 109 -6.95 1.06 0.32
CA VAL A 109 -7.08 -0.40 0.35
C VAL A 109 -7.34 -0.97 -1.05
N ASN A 110 -8.21 -0.32 -1.85
CA ASN A 110 -8.46 -0.73 -3.23
C ASN A 110 -7.17 -0.75 -4.07
N HIS A 111 -6.36 0.29 -3.95
CA HIS A 111 -5.12 0.40 -4.72
C HIS A 111 -4.00 -0.47 -4.16
N PHE A 112 -3.97 -0.71 -2.84
CA PHE A 112 -3.12 -1.73 -2.24
C PHE A 112 -3.42 -3.12 -2.81
N LEU A 113 -4.68 -3.52 -2.85
CA LEU A 113 -5.10 -4.79 -3.43
C LEU A 113 -4.79 -4.89 -4.94
N LEU A 114 -4.91 -3.78 -5.67
CA LEU A 114 -4.48 -3.70 -7.07
C LEU A 114 -2.98 -3.98 -7.21
N GLY A 115 -2.14 -3.25 -6.47
CA GLY A 115 -0.68 -3.40 -6.47
C GLY A 115 -0.23 -4.81 -6.05
N LEU A 116 -0.89 -5.38 -5.05
CA LEU A 116 -0.64 -6.74 -4.59
C LEU A 116 -1.06 -7.78 -5.64
N GLY A 117 -2.21 -7.60 -6.28
CA GLY A 117 -2.73 -8.52 -7.30
C GLY A 117 -1.86 -8.59 -8.56
N VAL A 118 -1.30 -7.46 -9.00
CA VAL A 118 -0.43 -7.42 -10.19
C VAL A 118 0.96 -8.03 -9.92
N THR A 119 1.43 -7.99 -8.68
CA THR A 119 2.73 -8.55 -8.26
C THR A 119 2.62 -10.02 -7.83
N GLN A 120 1.44 -10.47 -7.39
CA GLN A 120 1.18 -11.86 -6.99
C GLN A 120 0.09 -12.52 -7.87
N PRO A 121 0.45 -13.13 -9.01
CA PRO A 121 -0.51 -13.72 -9.97
C PRO A 121 -1.35 -14.90 -9.44
N LYS A 122 -1.06 -15.39 -8.23
CA LYS A 122 -1.78 -16.48 -7.55
C LYS A 122 -2.34 -16.04 -6.20
N LEU A 123 -2.69 -14.76 -6.07
CA LEU A 123 -3.22 -14.17 -4.83
C LEU A 123 -4.48 -14.92 -4.34
N ASP A 124 -5.30 -15.45 -5.25
CA ASP A 124 -6.48 -16.28 -4.97
C ASP A 124 -6.16 -17.60 -4.25
N LYS A 125 -4.90 -18.06 -4.33
CA LYS A 125 -4.43 -19.32 -3.75
C LYS A 125 -3.73 -19.13 -2.41
N VAL A 126 -3.53 -17.89 -1.97
CA VAL A 126 -3.00 -17.61 -0.64
C VAL A 126 -4.02 -18.11 0.39
N LYS A 127 -3.52 -18.71 1.47
CA LYS A 127 -4.29 -19.32 2.56
C LYS A 127 -3.72 -18.82 3.88
N ASP A 128 -4.27 -19.35 4.96
CA ASP A 128 -3.90 -19.01 6.33
C ASP A 128 -4.14 -17.51 6.63
N GLU A 129 -3.43 -16.97 7.61
CA GLU A 129 -3.62 -15.60 8.11
C GLU A 129 -3.51 -14.53 7.01
N ALA A 130 -2.58 -14.70 6.06
CA ALA A 130 -2.44 -13.75 4.95
C ALA A 130 -3.63 -13.79 3.98
N GLY A 131 -4.21 -14.98 3.74
CA GLY A 131 -5.40 -15.13 2.90
C GLY A 131 -6.63 -14.48 3.54
N GLU A 132 -6.81 -14.69 4.85
CA GLU A 132 -7.88 -14.07 5.64
C GLU A 132 -7.75 -12.54 5.65
N ALA A 133 -6.55 -12.02 5.90
CA ALA A 133 -6.30 -10.59 5.85
C ALA A 133 -6.61 -9.97 4.47
N ILE A 134 -6.27 -10.65 3.38
CA ILE A 134 -6.61 -10.19 2.02
C ILE A 134 -8.12 -10.16 1.80
N ASP A 135 -8.85 -11.17 2.28
CA ASP A 135 -10.31 -11.21 2.17
C ASP A 135 -10.98 -10.12 3.02
N ASP A 136 -10.45 -9.84 4.22
CA ASP A 136 -10.91 -8.74 5.06
C ASP A 136 -10.64 -7.38 4.41
N LEU A 137 -9.45 -7.18 3.81
CA LEU A 137 -9.14 -5.97 3.04
C LEU A 137 -10.12 -5.77 1.87
N ARG A 138 -10.56 -6.84 1.19
CA ARG A 138 -11.59 -6.73 0.14
C ARG A 138 -12.93 -6.27 0.69
N ASN A 139 -13.29 -6.69 1.90
CA ASN A 139 -14.51 -6.25 2.56
C ASN A 139 -14.39 -4.77 2.99
N ILE A 140 -13.26 -4.37 3.56
CA ILE A 140 -12.97 -2.98 3.96
C ILE A 140 -13.00 -2.04 2.76
N ALA A 141 -12.46 -2.45 1.61
CA ALA A 141 -12.48 -1.69 0.37
C ALA A 141 -13.89 -1.38 -0.17
N GLN A 142 -14.91 -2.13 0.30
CA GLN A 142 -16.32 -1.97 -0.07
C GLN A 142 -17.16 -1.40 1.08
N LEU A 143 -16.52 -1.10 2.22
CA LEU A 143 -17.21 -0.58 3.39
C LEU A 143 -17.70 0.84 3.09
N GLY A 144 -18.98 1.08 3.36
CA GLY A 144 -19.54 2.43 3.45
C GLY A 144 -19.79 2.77 4.91
N TYR A 145 -20.00 4.05 5.17
CA TYR A 145 -20.43 4.57 6.47
C TYR A 145 -21.83 5.17 6.35
N ASP A 146 -22.55 5.24 7.46
CA ASP A 146 -23.81 5.98 7.54
C ASP A 146 -23.50 7.44 7.92
N GLU A 147 -23.92 8.39 7.09
CA GLU A 147 -23.70 9.82 7.35
C GLU A 147 -24.51 10.33 8.55
N ASP A 148 -25.55 9.58 8.96
CA ASP A 148 -26.40 9.91 10.10
C ASP A 148 -25.89 9.32 11.43
N GLU A 149 -24.81 8.51 11.42
CA GLU A 149 -24.18 7.96 12.62
C GLU A 149 -23.42 9.02 13.44
N ASP A 150 -23.15 8.69 14.70
CA ASP A 150 -22.36 9.53 15.59
C ASP A 150 -20.91 9.63 15.07
N GLN A 151 -20.45 10.85 14.80
CA GLN A 151 -19.13 11.09 14.21
C GLN A 151 -18.00 10.69 15.15
N GLU A 152 -18.15 10.81 16.48
CA GLU A 152 -17.12 10.39 17.43
C GLU A 152 -17.00 8.85 17.44
N GLU A 153 -18.13 8.13 17.34
CA GLU A 153 -18.15 6.67 17.22
C GLU A 153 -17.53 6.19 15.89
N LEU A 154 -17.83 6.90 14.80
CA LEU A 154 -17.23 6.62 13.49
C LEU A 154 -15.73 6.87 13.48
N GLU A 155 -15.26 7.96 14.11
CA GLU A 155 -13.82 8.27 14.25
C GLU A 155 -13.09 7.15 15.00
N MET A 156 -13.64 6.70 16.14
CA MET A 156 -13.04 5.61 16.90
C MET A 156 -12.98 4.32 16.09
N SER A 157 -14.07 3.97 15.39
CA SER A 157 -14.12 2.78 14.55
C SER A 157 -13.13 2.86 13.39
N LEU A 158 -12.99 4.04 12.79
CA LEU A 158 -12.06 4.27 11.68
C LEU A 158 -10.60 4.07 12.12
N GLU A 159 -10.20 4.56 13.30
CA GLU A 159 -8.84 4.33 13.82
C GLU A 159 -8.53 2.84 14.00
N GLU A 160 -9.49 2.05 14.47
CA GLU A 160 -9.32 0.59 14.60
C GLU A 160 -9.13 -0.09 13.23
N ILE A 161 -9.89 0.34 12.22
CA ILE A 161 -9.77 -0.19 10.86
C ILE A 161 -8.45 0.25 10.22
N ILE A 162 -8.01 1.49 10.42
CA ILE A 162 -6.71 1.99 9.96
C ILE A 162 -5.58 1.12 10.52
N GLU A 163 -5.61 0.84 11.83
CA GLU A 163 -4.60 -0.01 12.46
C GLU A 163 -4.66 -1.45 11.94
N TYR A 164 -5.86 -2.01 11.74
CA TYR A 164 -6.01 -3.33 11.12
C TYR A 164 -5.38 -3.37 9.71
N VAL A 165 -5.69 -2.39 8.86
CA VAL A 165 -5.15 -2.30 7.49
C VAL A 165 -3.63 -2.19 7.52
N ARG A 166 -3.08 -1.41 8.46
CA ARG A 166 -1.63 -1.25 8.66
C ARG A 166 -0.96 -2.60 8.99
N VAL A 167 -1.53 -3.36 9.92
CA VAL A 167 -1.04 -4.69 10.31
C VAL A 167 -1.20 -5.70 9.16
N ALA A 168 -2.33 -5.68 8.45
CA ALA A 168 -2.56 -6.54 7.30
C ALA A 168 -1.53 -6.29 6.17
N ALA A 169 -1.16 -5.04 5.92
CA ALA A 169 -0.13 -4.69 4.95
C ALA A 169 1.25 -5.23 5.33
N LEU A 170 1.62 -5.14 6.63
CA LEU A 170 2.86 -5.71 7.17
C LEU A 170 2.87 -7.24 7.08
N LEU A 171 1.74 -7.90 7.38
CA LEU A 171 1.60 -9.35 7.23
C LEU A 171 1.76 -9.79 5.77
N CYS A 172 1.18 -9.05 4.83
CA CYS A 172 1.38 -9.29 3.40
C CYS A 172 2.85 -9.12 3.01
N HIS A 173 3.49 -8.05 3.49
CA HIS A 173 4.91 -7.82 3.24
C HIS A 173 5.77 -8.97 3.74
N ASP A 174 5.60 -9.44 4.98
CA ASP A 174 6.34 -10.58 5.52
C ASP A 174 6.11 -11.85 4.67
N THR A 175 4.85 -12.10 4.32
CA THR A 175 4.44 -13.29 3.54
C THR A 175 5.11 -13.36 2.16
N PHE A 176 5.16 -12.25 1.42
CA PHE A 176 5.60 -12.26 0.03
C PHE A 176 7.04 -11.76 -0.18
N SER A 177 7.59 -10.96 0.73
CA SER A 177 8.99 -10.51 0.66
C SER A 177 9.98 -11.61 1.05
N MET A 178 9.54 -12.56 1.88
CA MET A 178 10.27 -13.75 2.34
C MET A 178 9.94 -14.98 1.48
N GLN A 179 10.21 -14.93 0.18
CA GLN A 179 10.26 -16.17 -0.59
C GLN A 179 11.40 -17.05 -0.06
N LYS A 180 11.06 -18.06 0.77
CA LYS A 180 11.94 -19.20 1.02
C LYS A 180 12.35 -19.75 -0.34
N PRO A 181 13.65 -20.03 -0.58
CA PRO A 181 14.07 -20.63 -1.83
C PRO A 181 13.28 -21.92 -2.04
N THR A 182 12.44 -21.97 -3.06
CA THR A 182 11.72 -23.18 -3.50
C THR A 182 12.66 -24.18 -4.18
N ALA A 183 13.92 -24.24 -3.77
CA ALA A 183 14.80 -25.33 -4.15
C ALA A 183 14.39 -26.54 -3.29
N PRO A 184 13.86 -27.62 -3.88
CA PRO A 184 13.75 -28.87 -3.14
C PRO A 184 15.17 -29.21 -2.68
N GLU A 185 15.34 -29.44 -1.37
CA GLU A 185 16.57 -29.94 -0.81
C GLU A 185 16.88 -31.26 -1.52
N VAL A 186 17.81 -31.25 -2.48
CA VAL A 186 18.26 -32.46 -3.16
C VAL A 186 19.03 -33.24 -2.10
N GLN A 187 18.35 -34.11 -1.37
CA GLN A 187 18.97 -35.13 -0.55
C GLN A 187 19.82 -36.00 -1.48
N LYS A 188 21.12 -35.73 -1.53
CA LYS A 188 22.07 -36.58 -2.22
C LYS A 188 21.99 -37.95 -1.56
N PRO A 189 21.78 -39.05 -2.32
CA PRO A 189 21.76 -40.37 -1.75
C PRO A 189 23.14 -40.66 -1.15
N THR A 190 23.18 -40.90 0.16
CA THR A 190 24.36 -41.44 0.83
C THR A 190 24.55 -42.87 0.32
N LEU A 191 25.62 -43.12 -0.43
CA LEU A 191 26.00 -44.46 -0.86
C LEU A 191 26.44 -45.27 0.37
N HIS A 192 25.73 -46.37 0.63
CA HIS A 192 26.14 -47.45 1.54
C HIS A 192 26.73 -48.61 0.74
#